data_AF-A0A3G6PPZ8-F1
#
_entry.id   AF-A0A3G6PPZ8-F1
#
_cell.length_a   1.000
_cell.length_b   1.000
_cell.length_c   1.000
_cell.angle_alpha   90.00
_cell.angle_beta   90.00
_cell.angle_gamma   90.00
#
_symmetry.space_group_name_H-M   'P 1'
#
loop_
_entity.id
_entity.type
_entity.pdbx_description
1 polymer ?
#
loop_
_entity_poly.entity_id
_entity_poly.type
_entity_poly.pdbx_seq_one_letter_code
_entity_poly.pdbx_strand_id
1 'polypeptide(L)'
;MYAQVGINTTSPNGAVILDITSNEKGILIPRLTDSDRDTYLADNNALTVPPAGVVNANLTAGTLIFNTTTNNFQYWDGTLWRQLFVPTSSQAGNDGVVKVNSGNANVKPSLTLSAAGNGYGPRQQVTYSTPLVFAASPTTSWPETTVPFPGVTANIYTAASGKWRENEIYGQVHVWRLIANITPGSNSSGSVKATFKNPDSGFEINSIQLVPSGSSGVGNLLTFYFYTIADAASLDPGRGYQLFMESDLSCGVVVESFTRVSLFKD
;
A
#
# COMPACT_ATOMS: atom_id res chain seq x y z
N MET A 1 -50.15 7.77 -11.51
CA MET A 1 -49.76 7.06 -10.28
C MET A 1 -48.86 5.92 -10.71
N TYR A 2 -47.56 6.00 -10.45
CA TYR A 2 -46.68 4.85 -10.63
C TYR A 2 -46.87 3.94 -9.42
N ALA A 3 -46.97 2.63 -9.63
CA ALA A 3 -47.05 1.68 -8.53
C ALA A 3 -45.66 1.56 -7.89
N GLN A 4 -45.55 1.95 -6.63
CA GLN A 4 -44.42 1.61 -5.77
C GLN A 4 -44.57 0.16 -5.31
N VAL A 5 -43.47 -0.60 -5.36
CA VAL A 5 -43.43 -1.98 -4.88
C VAL A 5 -42.68 -2.01 -3.55
N GLY A 6 -43.40 -2.31 -2.47
CA GLY A 6 -42.81 -2.67 -1.18
C GLY A 6 -42.81 -4.18 -1.00
N ILE A 7 -41.68 -4.77 -0.62
CA ILE A 7 -41.60 -6.18 -0.21
C ILE A 7 -41.22 -6.23 1.26
N ASN A 8 -42.08 -6.87 2.06
CA ASN A 8 -41.92 -6.99 3.51
C ASN A 8 -41.84 -5.64 4.26
N THR A 9 -42.50 -4.60 3.73
CA THR A 9 -42.74 -3.31 4.39
C THR A 9 -44.12 -2.78 3.97
N THR A 10 -44.85 -2.17 4.91
CA THR A 10 -46.14 -1.51 4.66
C THR A 10 -46.00 -0.01 4.42
N SER A 11 -44.81 0.55 4.67
CA SER A 11 -44.48 1.97 4.47
C SER A 11 -43.21 2.09 3.63
N PRO A 12 -43.25 1.72 2.33
CA PRO A 12 -42.07 1.77 1.50
C PRO A 12 -41.63 3.23 1.27
N ASN A 13 -40.33 3.46 1.19
CA ASN A 13 -39.73 4.79 1.07
C ASN A 13 -40.21 5.52 -0.19
N GLY A 14 -40.83 6.70 -0.04
CA GLY A 14 -41.42 7.46 -1.14
C GLY A 14 -40.44 7.97 -2.20
N ALA A 15 -39.12 7.87 -1.96
CA ALA A 15 -38.08 8.21 -2.92
C ALA A 15 -37.66 7.04 -3.84
N VAL A 16 -38.19 5.82 -3.64
CA VAL A 16 -37.81 4.64 -4.43
C VAL A 16 -39.02 3.90 -5.00
N ILE A 17 -38.83 3.28 -6.17
CA ILE A 17 -39.87 2.45 -6.81
C ILE A 17 -39.93 1.04 -6.23
N LEU A 18 -38.80 0.51 -5.74
CA LEU A 18 -38.69 -0.80 -5.09
C LEU A 18 -38.02 -0.63 -3.72
N ASP A 19 -38.73 -0.99 -2.65
CA ASP A 19 -38.22 -1.01 -1.29
C ASP A 19 -38.38 -2.42 -0.69
N ILE A 20 -37.29 -3.00 -0.20
CA ILE A 20 -37.25 -4.37 0.32
C ILE A 20 -36.62 -4.31 1.71
N THR A 21 -37.39 -4.69 2.73
CA THR A 21 -36.92 -4.72 4.12
C THR A 21 -36.78 -6.15 4.60
N SER A 22 -35.60 -6.56 5.08
CA SER A 22 -35.41 -7.84 5.77
C SER A 22 -34.17 -7.77 6.67
N ASN A 23 -34.22 -8.47 7.80
CA ASN A 23 -33.08 -8.68 8.71
C ASN A 23 -32.51 -10.11 8.61
N GLU A 24 -33.11 -10.98 7.79
CA GLU A 24 -32.81 -12.42 7.72
C GLU A 24 -32.60 -12.94 6.29
N LYS A 25 -33.04 -12.20 5.26
CA LYS A 25 -33.00 -12.61 3.85
C LYS A 25 -32.39 -11.52 2.97
N GLY A 26 -31.73 -11.94 1.89
CA GLY A 26 -31.20 -11.05 0.86
C GLY A 26 -32.05 -11.04 -0.41
N ILE A 27 -31.62 -10.25 -1.40
CA ILE A 27 -32.20 -10.24 -2.75
C ILE A 27 -31.33 -11.14 -3.64
N LEU A 28 -31.97 -12.13 -4.29
CA LEU A 28 -31.31 -12.94 -5.32
C LEU A 28 -31.56 -12.30 -6.69
N ILE A 29 -30.56 -11.58 -7.20
CA ILE A 29 -30.59 -10.99 -8.55
C ILE A 29 -30.29 -12.06 -9.62
N PRO A 30 -30.56 -11.79 -10.93
CA PRO A 30 -30.22 -12.73 -12.00
C PRO A 30 -28.76 -13.18 -11.94
N ARG A 31 -28.55 -14.50 -12.08
CA ARG A 31 -27.22 -15.13 -11.99
C ARG A 31 -26.90 -15.77 -13.34
N LEU A 32 -25.83 -15.32 -13.99
CA LEU A 32 -25.48 -15.71 -15.35
C LEU A 32 -24.00 -16.10 -15.41
N THR A 33 -23.65 -17.13 -16.16
CA THR A 33 -22.25 -17.32 -16.58
C THR A 33 -21.85 -16.25 -17.60
N ASP A 34 -20.57 -16.13 -17.92
CA ASP A 34 -20.14 -15.32 -19.07
C ASP A 34 -20.89 -15.72 -20.34
N SER A 35 -20.99 -17.03 -20.63
CA SER A 35 -21.72 -17.53 -21.81
C SER A 35 -23.20 -17.15 -21.79
N ASP A 36 -23.87 -17.21 -20.64
CA ASP A 36 -25.29 -16.86 -20.53
C ASP A 36 -25.50 -15.36 -20.68
N ARG A 37 -24.65 -14.54 -20.05
CA ARG A 37 -24.67 -13.07 -20.20
C ARG A 37 -24.49 -12.70 -21.67
N ASP A 38 -23.49 -13.28 -22.31
CA ASP A 38 -23.11 -13.00 -23.68
C ASP A 38 -24.17 -13.48 -24.69
N THR A 39 -24.84 -14.60 -24.41
CA THR A 39 -25.89 -15.16 -25.28
C THR A 39 -27.23 -14.46 -25.10
N TYR A 40 -27.67 -14.23 -23.86
CA TYR A 40 -29.02 -13.76 -23.56
C TYR A 40 -29.11 -12.26 -23.36
N LEU A 41 -28.03 -11.61 -22.93
CA LEU A 41 -27.93 -10.16 -22.75
C LEU A 41 -27.02 -9.49 -23.80
N ALA A 42 -26.41 -10.30 -24.69
CA ALA A 42 -25.92 -9.96 -26.03
C ALA A 42 -25.23 -8.61 -26.17
N ASP A 43 -24.00 -8.48 -25.68
CA ASP A 43 -23.20 -7.26 -25.81
C ASP A 43 -21.76 -7.48 -26.31
N ASN A 44 -21.39 -8.68 -26.74
CA ASN A 44 -20.00 -8.94 -27.10
C ASN A 44 -19.81 -9.76 -28.38
N ASN A 45 -18.77 -9.39 -29.13
CA ASN A 45 -18.22 -10.24 -30.17
C ASN A 45 -17.11 -11.11 -29.56
N ALA A 46 -17.39 -12.42 -29.43
CA ALA A 46 -16.44 -13.41 -28.90
C ALA A 46 -15.10 -13.48 -29.68
N LEU A 47 -15.01 -12.85 -30.86
CA LEU A 47 -13.81 -12.81 -31.70
C LEU A 47 -12.89 -11.60 -31.45
N THR A 48 -13.16 -10.77 -30.43
CA THR A 48 -12.32 -9.61 -30.08
C THR A 48 -11.75 -9.72 -28.66
N VAL A 49 -10.48 -9.37 -28.47
CA VAL A 49 -9.81 -9.35 -27.15
C VAL A 49 -9.21 -7.95 -26.90
N PRO A 50 -9.73 -7.17 -25.91
CA PRO A 50 -10.95 -7.43 -25.14
C PRO A 50 -12.20 -7.36 -26.05
N PRO A 51 -13.33 -7.97 -25.65
CA PRO A 51 -14.54 -7.92 -26.47
C PRO A 51 -14.95 -6.47 -26.72
N ALA A 52 -15.08 -6.09 -27.99
CA ALA A 52 -15.63 -4.79 -28.34
C ALA A 52 -17.10 -4.78 -27.90
N GLY A 53 -17.49 -3.79 -27.08
CA GLY A 53 -18.86 -3.62 -26.63
C GLY A 53 -19.78 -3.42 -27.82
N VAL A 54 -20.73 -4.33 -27.98
CA VAL A 54 -21.82 -4.24 -28.95
C VAL A 54 -23.01 -3.67 -28.20
N VAL A 55 -23.49 -2.50 -28.63
CA VAL A 55 -24.66 -1.88 -28.00
C VAL A 55 -25.87 -2.80 -28.16
N ASN A 56 -26.41 -3.28 -27.03
CA ASN A 56 -27.69 -3.98 -27.01
C ASN A 56 -28.82 -2.96 -26.82
N ALA A 57 -29.62 -2.75 -27.87
CA ALA A 57 -30.75 -1.81 -27.84
C ALA A 57 -31.87 -2.20 -26.85
N ASN A 58 -31.90 -3.45 -26.38
CA ASN A 58 -32.86 -3.94 -25.39
C ASN A 58 -32.35 -3.83 -23.94
N LEU A 59 -31.09 -3.44 -23.74
CA LEU A 59 -30.47 -3.35 -22.42
C LEU A 59 -30.41 -1.90 -21.94
N THR A 60 -30.95 -1.63 -20.75
CA THR A 60 -30.95 -0.28 -20.17
C THR A 60 -29.77 -0.11 -19.22
N ALA A 61 -29.09 1.04 -19.28
CA ALA A 61 -28.00 1.35 -18.36
C ALA A 61 -28.44 1.22 -16.89
N GLY A 62 -27.61 0.57 -16.06
CA GLY A 62 -27.92 0.22 -14.68
C GLY A 62 -28.53 -1.19 -14.50
N THR A 63 -28.76 -1.95 -15.57
CA THR A 63 -29.14 -3.38 -15.47
C THR A 63 -28.09 -4.12 -14.65
N LEU A 64 -28.48 -4.82 -13.57
CA LEU A 64 -27.58 -5.47 -12.61
C LEU A 64 -27.72 -7.00 -12.64
N ILE A 65 -26.60 -7.72 -12.68
CA ILE A 65 -26.51 -9.18 -12.62
C ILE A 65 -25.41 -9.63 -11.66
N PHE A 66 -25.43 -10.90 -11.27
CA PHE A 66 -24.30 -11.58 -10.66
C PHE A 66 -23.68 -12.55 -11.68
N ASN A 67 -22.43 -12.31 -12.06
CA ASN A 67 -21.70 -13.21 -12.95
C ASN A 67 -21.12 -14.38 -12.17
N THR A 68 -21.53 -15.60 -12.49
CA THR A 68 -21.11 -16.82 -11.80
C THR A 68 -19.78 -17.38 -12.31
N THR A 69 -19.33 -16.98 -13.50
CA THR A 69 -17.99 -17.33 -14.02
C THR A 69 -16.92 -16.52 -13.32
N THR A 70 -17.09 -15.20 -13.23
CA THR A 70 -16.12 -14.27 -12.62
C THR A 70 -16.42 -13.95 -11.16
N ASN A 71 -17.48 -14.54 -10.59
CA ASN A 71 -17.92 -14.40 -9.20
C ASN A 71 -18.05 -12.93 -8.74
N ASN A 72 -18.64 -12.07 -9.56
CA ASN A 72 -18.79 -10.64 -9.26
C ASN A 72 -20.13 -10.05 -9.70
N PHE A 73 -20.54 -8.95 -9.07
CA PHE A 73 -21.67 -8.16 -9.55
C PHE A 73 -21.25 -7.37 -10.79
N GLN A 74 -22.12 -7.31 -11.79
CA GLN A 74 -21.90 -6.55 -13.02
C GLN A 74 -23.11 -5.68 -13.33
N TYR A 75 -22.89 -4.45 -13.78
CA TYR A 75 -23.92 -3.56 -14.29
C TYR A 75 -23.63 -3.12 -15.72
N TRP A 76 -24.66 -2.93 -16.53
CA TRP A 76 -24.53 -2.37 -17.88
C TRP A 76 -24.35 -0.85 -17.81
N ASP A 77 -23.30 -0.29 -18.41
CA ASP A 77 -23.07 1.17 -18.44
C ASP A 77 -23.73 1.89 -19.63
N GLY A 78 -24.42 1.13 -20.50
CA GLY A 78 -24.95 1.62 -21.78
C GLY A 78 -24.15 1.15 -22.99
N THR A 79 -22.91 0.71 -22.79
CA THR A 79 -21.97 0.29 -23.84
C THR A 79 -21.26 -1.02 -23.53
N LEU A 80 -20.95 -1.28 -22.26
CA LEU A 80 -20.18 -2.44 -21.77
C LEU A 80 -20.70 -2.89 -20.39
N TRP A 81 -20.56 -4.18 -20.07
CA TRP A 81 -20.68 -4.65 -18.69
C TRP A 81 -19.50 -4.16 -17.84
N ARG A 82 -19.82 -3.41 -16.78
CA ARG A 82 -18.90 -2.95 -15.75
C ARG A 82 -19.07 -3.79 -14.51
N GLN A 83 -17.97 -4.05 -13.82
CA GLN A 83 -18.03 -4.70 -12.53
C GLN A 83 -18.48 -3.70 -11.44
N LEU A 84 -19.46 -4.10 -10.63
CA LEU A 84 -19.91 -3.36 -9.44
C LEU A 84 -19.19 -3.95 -8.22
N PHE A 85 -18.27 -3.18 -7.65
CA PHE A 85 -17.33 -3.61 -6.61
C PHE A 85 -16.35 -4.69 -7.08
N VAL A 86 -15.11 -4.61 -6.62
CA VAL A 86 -14.22 -5.76 -6.64
C VAL A 86 -14.60 -6.60 -5.42
N PRO A 87 -15.20 -7.79 -5.57
CA PRO A 87 -15.58 -8.63 -4.44
C PRO A 87 -14.31 -9.28 -3.88
N THR A 88 -13.36 -8.48 -3.36
CA THR A 88 -12.08 -8.94 -2.82
C THR A 88 -11.49 -10.11 -3.62
N SER A 89 -11.34 -9.90 -4.94
CA SER A 89 -10.62 -10.79 -5.85
C SER A 89 -10.46 -10.18 -7.27
N SER A 90 -9.96 -8.94 -7.39
CA SER A 90 -8.73 -8.89 -8.18
C SER A 90 -7.72 -9.62 -7.32
N GLN A 91 -6.84 -10.47 -7.84
CA GLN A 91 -5.76 -11.07 -7.04
C GLN A 91 -5.29 -10.04 -6.01
N ALA A 92 -5.48 -10.36 -4.71
CA ALA A 92 -5.36 -9.51 -3.53
C ALA A 92 -4.77 -8.12 -3.82
N GLY A 93 -5.50 -7.03 -3.52
CA GLY A 93 -4.96 -5.67 -3.62
C GLY A 93 -3.58 -5.65 -2.97
N ASN A 94 -2.55 -5.69 -3.81
CA ASN A 94 -1.19 -5.92 -3.34
C ASN A 94 -0.47 -4.61 -3.06
N ASP A 95 -1.18 -3.51 -3.28
CA ASP A 95 -0.88 -2.25 -2.68
C ASP A 95 -1.05 -2.32 -1.16
N GLY A 96 -0.33 -1.45 -0.47
CA GLY A 96 -0.40 -1.38 0.97
C GLY A 96 0.58 -0.37 1.51
N VAL A 97 0.21 0.25 2.62
CA VAL A 97 1.06 1.18 3.35
C VAL A 97 1.38 0.55 4.69
N VAL A 98 2.65 0.34 5.01
CA VAL A 98 3.06 -0.17 6.32
C VAL A 98 3.93 0.87 6.98
N LYS A 99 3.36 1.59 7.96
CA LYS A 99 4.07 2.63 8.71
C LYS A 99 4.54 2.08 10.05
N VAL A 100 5.86 2.08 10.24
CA VAL A 100 6.52 1.74 11.50
C VAL A 100 6.83 3.02 12.26
N ASN A 101 6.29 3.15 13.47
CA ASN A 101 6.52 4.32 14.34
C ASN A 101 7.78 4.15 15.20
N SER A 102 8.03 2.94 15.69
CA SER A 102 9.09 2.66 16.65
C SER A 102 9.35 1.15 16.79
N GLY A 103 10.33 0.80 17.61
CA GLY A 103 10.56 -0.55 18.08
C GLY A 103 9.82 -0.87 19.39
N ASN A 104 10.29 -1.92 20.06
CA ASN A 104 9.73 -2.42 21.31
C ASN A 104 9.56 -1.31 22.35
N ALA A 105 8.48 -1.37 23.15
CA ALA A 105 8.15 -0.39 24.18
C ALA A 105 8.11 1.07 23.68
N ASN A 106 7.76 1.28 22.40
CA ASN A 106 7.72 2.58 21.74
C ASN A 106 9.08 3.29 21.60
N VAL A 107 10.19 2.55 21.69
CA VAL A 107 11.53 3.11 21.57
C VAL A 107 11.86 3.39 20.10
N LYS A 108 12.13 4.66 19.78
CA LYS A 108 12.57 5.07 18.43
C LYS A 108 14.07 4.81 18.26
N PRO A 109 14.53 4.39 17.08
CA PRO A 109 15.97 4.35 16.77
C PRO A 109 16.59 5.73 16.92
N SER A 110 17.73 5.79 17.59
CA SER A 110 18.53 7.00 17.72
C SER A 110 19.98 6.75 17.33
N LEU A 111 20.59 7.75 16.71
CA LEU A 111 21.98 7.70 16.25
C LEU A 111 22.68 9.01 16.60
N THR A 112 24.00 8.94 16.80
CA THR A 112 24.87 10.11 16.88
C THR A 112 25.80 10.06 15.68
N LEU A 113 25.58 10.96 14.74
CA LEU A 113 26.39 11.06 13.52
C LEU A 113 27.42 12.18 13.69
N SER A 114 28.56 12.04 13.01
CA SER A 114 29.61 13.04 12.98
C SER A 114 30.21 13.14 11.58
N ALA A 115 30.82 14.28 11.28
CA ALA A 115 31.62 14.46 10.07
C ALA A 115 32.92 13.64 10.12
N ALA A 116 33.52 13.39 8.97
CA ALA A 116 34.93 13.00 8.86
C ALA A 116 35.67 14.00 7.96
N GLY A 117 36.43 14.90 8.58
CA GLY A 117 37.09 16.00 7.87
C GLY A 117 36.06 16.87 7.15
N ASN A 118 36.20 16.99 5.82
CA ASN A 118 35.31 17.78 4.96
C ASN A 118 34.17 16.96 4.33
N GLY A 119 33.91 15.74 4.81
CA GLY A 119 32.90 14.85 4.23
C GLY A 119 32.08 14.11 5.27
N TYR A 120 31.24 13.20 4.76
CA TYR A 120 30.43 12.32 5.60
C TYR A 120 31.32 11.44 6.50
N GLY A 121 30.98 11.36 7.78
CA GLY A 121 31.65 10.45 8.69
C GLY A 121 31.18 9.00 8.56
N PRO A 122 31.45 8.16 9.57
CA PRO A 122 31.20 6.74 9.49
C PRO A 122 29.69 6.47 9.33
N ARG A 123 29.37 5.64 8.33
CA ARG A 123 28.01 5.18 8.08
C ARG A 123 27.52 4.30 9.21
N GLN A 124 26.37 4.65 9.79
CA GLN A 124 25.74 3.88 10.87
C GLN A 124 24.44 3.24 10.40
N GLN A 125 24.21 1.97 10.74
CA GLN A 125 22.97 1.28 10.41
C GLN A 125 21.86 1.73 11.36
N VAL A 126 20.68 2.00 10.81
CA VAL A 126 19.46 2.24 11.58
C VAL A 126 18.84 0.90 11.92
N THR A 127 18.86 0.53 13.21
CA THR A 127 18.26 -0.71 13.70
C THR A 127 17.11 -0.42 14.66
N TYR A 128 16.09 -1.27 14.61
CA TYR A 128 14.93 -1.20 15.50
C TYR A 128 14.97 -2.35 16.50
N SER A 129 14.60 -2.04 17.75
CA SER A 129 14.25 -3.07 18.73
C SER A 129 12.92 -3.73 18.35
N THR A 130 12.77 -5.02 18.62
CA THR A 130 11.56 -5.78 18.25
C THR A 130 10.77 -6.28 19.46
N PRO A 131 9.44 -6.42 19.37
CA PRO A 131 8.60 -6.23 18.18
C PRO A 131 8.49 -4.76 17.75
N LEU A 132 8.30 -4.54 16.45
CA LEU A 132 7.98 -3.22 15.90
C LEU A 132 6.58 -2.76 16.34
N VAL A 133 6.44 -1.45 16.48
CA VAL A 133 5.16 -0.79 16.72
C VAL A 133 4.73 -0.09 15.45
N PHE A 134 3.60 -0.54 14.90
CA PHE A 134 3.01 -0.01 13.67
C PHE A 134 2.03 1.13 13.99
N ALA A 135 1.89 2.08 13.06
CA ALA A 135 0.78 3.03 13.14
C ALA A 135 -0.55 2.31 12.90
N ALA A 136 -1.64 2.85 13.46
CA ALA A 136 -2.98 2.37 13.15
C ALA A 136 -3.41 2.81 11.74
N SER A 137 -4.50 2.21 11.26
CA SER A 137 -5.29 2.74 10.15
C SER A 137 -5.63 4.22 10.40
N PRO A 138 -5.65 5.09 9.36
CA PRO A 138 -5.55 4.78 7.93
C PRO A 138 -4.12 4.79 7.37
N THR A 139 -3.11 5.10 8.19
CA THR A 139 -1.71 5.18 7.71
C THR A 139 -0.98 3.83 7.65
N THR A 140 -1.68 2.77 8.06
CA THR A 140 -1.24 1.39 7.88
C THR A 140 -2.39 0.57 7.30
N SER A 141 -2.17 0.01 6.12
CA SER A 141 -2.95 -1.03 5.46
C SER A 141 -1.95 -2.05 4.91
N TRP A 142 -1.96 -3.27 5.45
CA TRP A 142 -1.05 -4.30 4.96
C TRP A 142 -1.55 -4.83 3.62
N PRO A 143 -0.65 -5.14 2.66
CA PRO A 143 -1.03 -5.88 1.47
C PRO A 143 -1.76 -7.16 1.85
N GLU A 144 -2.84 -7.48 1.14
CA GLU A 144 -3.68 -8.65 1.45
C GLU A 144 -2.90 -9.97 1.32
N THR A 145 -1.81 -9.99 0.54
CA THR A 145 -0.87 -11.11 0.40
C THR A 145 0.02 -11.34 1.62
N THR A 146 -0.04 -10.48 2.64
CA THR A 146 0.82 -10.59 3.81
C THR A 146 0.37 -11.75 4.70
N VAL A 147 1.13 -12.85 4.67
CA VAL A 147 0.95 -14.03 5.53
C VAL A 147 2.21 -14.27 6.36
N PRO A 148 2.11 -14.51 7.69
CA PRO A 148 0.91 -14.52 8.54
C PRO A 148 0.31 -13.13 8.77
N PHE A 149 -0.86 -13.08 9.42
CA PHE A 149 -1.74 -11.92 9.61
C PHE A 149 -1.00 -10.57 9.81
N PRO A 150 -1.54 -9.46 9.27
CA PRO A 150 -1.04 -8.08 9.45
C PRO A 150 -0.52 -7.74 10.86
N GLY A 151 0.57 -6.97 10.93
CA GLY A 151 1.14 -6.48 12.19
C GLY A 151 2.27 -7.34 12.78
N VAL A 152 2.76 -8.34 12.05
CA VAL A 152 3.93 -9.14 12.44
C VAL A 152 5.21 -8.45 11.98
N THR A 153 6.18 -8.29 12.90
CA THR A 153 7.47 -7.64 12.61
C THR A 153 8.23 -8.29 11.45
N ALA A 154 8.26 -9.63 11.41
CA ALA A 154 8.99 -10.39 10.40
C ALA A 154 8.50 -10.18 8.96
N ASN A 155 7.28 -9.65 8.78
CA ASN A 155 6.69 -9.37 7.47
C ASN A 155 7.34 -8.15 6.78
N ILE A 156 8.10 -7.34 7.53
CA ILE A 156 8.75 -6.14 6.99
C ILE A 156 10.18 -5.92 7.53
N TYR A 157 10.55 -6.58 8.63
CA TYR A 157 11.86 -6.37 9.27
C TYR A 157 12.42 -7.65 9.89
N THR A 158 13.66 -7.98 9.51
CA THR A 158 14.43 -9.10 10.04
C THR A 158 15.42 -8.59 11.09
N ALA A 159 15.04 -8.72 12.37
CA ALA A 159 15.79 -8.17 13.51
C ALA A 159 17.26 -8.63 13.56
N ALA A 160 17.52 -9.91 13.29
CA ALA A 160 18.85 -10.51 13.40
C ALA A 160 19.89 -9.85 12.46
N SER A 161 19.46 -9.31 11.33
CA SER A 161 20.33 -8.69 10.32
C SER A 161 20.07 -7.20 10.11
N GLY A 162 19.04 -6.65 10.77
CA GLY A 162 18.56 -5.29 10.58
C GLY A 162 18.14 -5.01 9.13
N LYS A 163 17.61 -6.03 8.44
CA LYS A 163 17.15 -5.94 7.05
C LYS A 163 15.65 -5.65 6.99
N TRP A 164 15.26 -4.80 6.05
CA TRP A 164 13.90 -4.45 5.69
C TRP A 164 13.45 -5.28 4.50
N ARG A 165 12.22 -5.76 4.55
CA ARG A 165 11.62 -6.63 3.52
C ARG A 165 10.55 -5.87 2.76
N GLU A 166 10.60 -6.02 1.45
CA GLU A 166 9.51 -5.63 0.55
C GLU A 166 8.30 -6.54 0.74
N ASN A 167 7.18 -6.19 0.10
CA ASN A 167 6.07 -7.14 0.00
C ASN A 167 6.51 -8.29 -0.92
N GLU A 168 6.05 -9.51 -0.64
CA GLU A 168 6.54 -10.74 -1.27
C GLU A 168 5.97 -10.95 -2.70
N ILE A 169 6.15 -9.95 -3.57
CA ILE A 169 5.68 -9.95 -4.95
C ILE A 169 6.81 -9.48 -5.86
N TYR A 170 7.32 -10.41 -6.65
CA TYR A 170 8.38 -10.15 -7.61
C TYR A 170 8.01 -9.02 -8.58
N GLY A 171 8.95 -8.11 -8.81
CA GLY A 171 8.80 -6.95 -9.69
C GLY A 171 7.87 -5.87 -9.15
N GLN A 172 7.37 -5.96 -7.92
CA GLN A 172 6.55 -4.89 -7.34
C GLN A 172 7.42 -3.69 -6.98
N VAL A 173 6.95 -2.50 -7.32
CA VAL A 173 7.61 -1.24 -7.00
C VAL A 173 7.21 -0.82 -5.59
N HIS A 174 8.20 -0.41 -4.80
CA HIS A 174 8.02 0.09 -3.45
C HIS A 174 8.59 1.49 -3.31
N VAL A 175 7.87 2.35 -2.61
CA VAL A 175 8.40 3.61 -2.10
C VAL A 175 8.63 3.46 -0.60
N TRP A 176 9.83 3.78 -0.15
CA TRP A 176 10.17 3.81 1.26
C TRP A 176 10.35 5.27 1.68
N ARG A 177 9.65 5.68 2.74
CA ARG A 177 9.76 7.02 3.32
C ARG A 177 10.31 6.94 4.73
N LEU A 178 11.47 7.54 4.94
CA LEU A 178 12.05 7.78 6.25
C LEU A 178 11.75 9.21 6.68
N ILE A 179 11.20 9.38 7.88
CA ILE A 179 11.12 10.67 8.56
C ILE A 179 12.02 10.60 9.78
N ALA A 180 12.96 11.54 9.90
CA ALA A 180 13.89 11.62 11.01
C ALA A 180 13.97 13.04 11.55
N ASN A 181 14.02 13.17 12.87
CA ASN A 181 14.29 14.41 13.56
C ASN A 181 15.81 14.55 13.76
N ILE A 182 16.40 15.57 13.14
CA ILE A 182 17.85 15.83 13.15
C ILE A 182 18.14 17.04 14.03
N THR A 183 18.89 16.82 15.09
CA THR A 183 19.33 17.88 16.01
C THR A 183 20.83 18.13 15.80
N PRO A 184 21.21 19.15 15.01
CA PRO A 184 22.60 19.48 14.77
C PRO A 184 23.27 20.06 16.03
N GLY A 185 24.58 19.85 16.13
CA GLY A 185 25.43 20.55 17.09
C GLY A 185 25.68 22.02 16.71
N SER A 186 26.64 22.65 17.38
CA SER A 186 26.95 24.08 17.25
C SER A 186 27.37 24.47 15.82
N ASN A 187 26.75 25.53 15.29
CA ASN A 187 27.06 26.15 13.98
C ASN A 187 27.00 25.22 12.76
N SER A 188 26.28 24.10 12.84
CA SER A 188 26.29 23.09 11.80
C SER A 188 25.22 23.35 10.72
N SER A 189 25.58 24.09 9.68
CA SER A 189 24.97 23.87 8.36
C SER A 189 25.65 22.69 7.71
N GLY A 190 24.88 21.79 7.10
CA GLY A 190 25.43 20.64 6.41
C GLY A 190 24.32 19.76 5.86
N SER A 191 24.63 18.49 5.67
CA SER A 191 23.73 17.53 5.09
C SER A 191 23.77 16.18 5.80
N VAL A 192 22.61 15.54 5.83
CA VAL A 192 22.47 14.15 6.26
C VAL A 192 22.13 13.33 5.03
N LYS A 193 22.83 12.22 4.86
CA LYS A 193 22.57 11.24 3.80
C LYS A 193 22.00 9.99 4.45
N ALA A 194 20.89 9.51 3.91
CA ALA A 194 20.37 8.20 4.22
C ALA A 194 20.53 7.29 3.00
N THR A 195 20.87 6.03 3.26
CA THR A 195 21.20 5.03 2.25
C THR A 195 20.38 3.77 2.49
N PHE A 196 19.72 3.27 1.46
CA PHE A 196 19.01 1.99 1.50
C PHE A 196 19.73 1.01 0.59
N LYS A 197 20.36 -0.01 1.19
CA LYS A 197 21.29 -0.92 0.50
C LYS A 197 20.81 -2.35 0.59
N ASN A 198 20.76 -3.04 -0.54
CA ASN A 198 20.68 -4.49 -0.57
C ASN A 198 22.11 -5.06 -0.57
N PRO A 199 22.57 -5.73 0.50
CA PRO A 199 23.92 -6.26 0.56
C PRO A 199 24.13 -7.46 -0.37
N ASP A 200 23.05 -8.11 -0.80
CA ASP A 200 23.07 -9.36 -1.55
C ASP A 200 23.15 -9.09 -3.07
N SER A 201 22.49 -8.04 -3.59
CA SER A 201 22.63 -7.58 -4.98
C SER A 201 23.66 -6.47 -5.17
N GLY A 202 24.08 -5.80 -4.09
CA GLY A 202 24.90 -4.59 -4.16
C GLY A 202 24.13 -3.33 -4.55
N PHE A 203 22.81 -3.43 -4.79
CA PHE A 203 21.97 -2.27 -5.06
C PHE A 203 22.03 -1.27 -3.90
N GLU A 204 22.17 0.00 -4.22
CA GLU A 204 22.22 1.09 -3.26
C GLU A 204 21.50 2.32 -3.82
N ILE A 205 20.63 2.91 -3.01
CA ILE A 205 19.98 4.19 -3.32
C ILE A 205 20.16 5.16 -2.14
N ASN A 206 20.44 6.42 -2.48
CA ASN A 206 20.77 7.47 -1.53
C ASN A 206 19.76 8.62 -1.61
N SER A 207 19.44 9.21 -0.46
CA SER A 207 18.67 10.45 -0.34
C SER A 207 19.42 11.39 0.59
N ILE A 208 19.66 12.62 0.14
CA ILE A 208 20.40 13.64 0.89
C ILE A 208 19.44 14.78 1.25
N GLN A 209 19.48 15.22 2.50
CA GLN A 209 18.71 16.35 2.99
C GLN A 209 19.64 17.37 3.63
N LEU A 210 19.38 18.66 3.37
CA LEU A 210 20.11 19.75 3.98
C LEU A 210 19.56 20.02 5.38
N VAL A 211 20.45 20.24 6.33
CA VAL A 211 20.11 20.72 7.67
C VAL A 211 20.06 22.25 7.62
N PRO A 212 18.94 22.89 8.00
CA PRO A 212 18.82 24.34 7.99
C PRO A 212 19.93 25.03 8.79
N SER A 213 20.50 26.10 8.23
CA SER A 213 21.50 26.92 8.94
C SER A 213 20.92 27.54 10.22
N GLY A 214 21.74 27.69 11.26
CA GLY A 214 21.32 28.33 12.51
C GLY A 214 20.39 27.48 13.39
N SER A 215 20.20 26.19 13.06
CA SER A 215 19.34 25.28 13.82
C SER A 215 20.06 24.52 14.94
N SER A 216 21.20 25.03 15.42
CA SER A 216 22.00 24.42 16.50
C SER A 216 21.13 24.05 17.71
N GLY A 217 21.12 22.77 18.09
CA GLY A 217 20.33 22.26 19.21
C GLY A 217 18.83 22.17 18.96
N VAL A 218 18.35 22.55 17.77
CA VAL A 218 16.94 22.49 17.38
C VAL A 218 16.69 21.28 16.50
N GLY A 219 15.66 20.49 16.82
CA GLY A 219 15.28 19.34 16.01
C GLY A 219 14.61 19.74 14.69
N ASN A 220 15.13 19.24 13.58
CA ASN A 220 14.61 19.45 12.23
C ASN A 220 14.03 18.15 11.69
N LEU A 221 12.74 18.14 11.33
CA LEU A 221 12.12 16.99 10.66
C LEU A 221 12.52 16.94 9.19
N LEU A 222 13.36 15.98 8.82
CA LEU A 222 13.79 15.73 7.45
C LEU A 222 13.13 14.46 6.91
N THR A 223 12.81 14.46 5.61
CA THR A 223 12.16 13.34 4.92
C THR A 223 13.07 12.81 3.82
N PHE A 224 13.21 11.49 3.74
CA PHE A 224 14.03 10.79 2.76
C PHE A 224 13.16 9.78 2.01
N TYR A 225 13.37 9.66 0.70
CA TYR A 225 12.65 8.72 -0.16
C TYR A 225 13.61 7.74 -0.84
N PHE A 226 13.18 6.48 -0.91
CA PHE A 226 13.86 5.43 -1.64
C PHE A 226 12.86 4.66 -2.50
N TYR A 227 13.32 4.20 -3.66
CA TYR A 227 12.52 3.43 -4.60
C TYR A 227 13.21 2.09 -4.81
N THR A 228 12.47 1.01 -4.64
CA THR A 228 12.96 -0.37 -4.85
C THR A 228 12.01 -1.15 -5.73
N ILE A 229 12.54 -2.18 -6.40
CA ILE A 229 11.77 -3.13 -7.20
C ILE A 229 12.12 -4.49 -6.65
N ALA A 230 11.10 -5.26 -6.26
CA ALA A 230 11.32 -6.55 -5.64
C ALA A 230 11.91 -7.57 -6.62
N ASP A 231 12.95 -8.27 -6.18
CA ASP A 231 13.65 -9.31 -6.95
C ASP A 231 14.09 -10.46 -6.01
N ALA A 232 14.76 -11.47 -6.56
CA ALA A 232 15.20 -12.61 -5.75
C ALA A 232 16.21 -12.20 -4.66
N ALA A 233 17.06 -11.21 -4.96
CA ALA A 233 18.04 -10.71 -4.02
C ALA A 233 17.42 -9.87 -2.90
N SER A 234 16.16 -9.41 -3.02
CA SER A 234 15.44 -8.73 -1.95
C SER A 234 14.43 -9.63 -1.21
N LEU A 235 13.83 -10.61 -1.89
CA LEU A 235 12.73 -11.40 -1.36
C LEU A 235 13.14 -12.74 -0.73
N ASP A 236 14.20 -13.39 -1.22
CA ASP A 236 14.61 -14.71 -0.74
C ASP A 236 14.84 -14.72 0.79
N PRO A 237 14.70 -15.88 1.47
CA PRO A 237 14.84 -15.96 2.92
C PRO A 237 16.14 -15.33 3.45
N GLY A 238 15.99 -14.38 4.39
CA GLY A 238 17.13 -13.67 5.01
C GLY A 238 17.72 -12.53 4.16
N ARG A 239 17.15 -12.26 2.99
CA ARG A 239 17.49 -11.12 2.14
C ARG A 239 16.66 -9.87 2.50
N GLY A 240 17.00 -8.75 1.86
CA GLY A 240 16.35 -7.46 2.07
C GLY A 240 17.37 -6.33 2.16
N TYR A 241 16.93 -5.19 2.67
CA TYR A 241 17.70 -3.94 2.60
C TYR A 241 18.10 -3.45 3.98
N GLN A 242 19.31 -2.93 4.12
CA GLN A 242 19.75 -2.25 5.34
C GLN A 242 19.66 -0.73 5.13
N LEU A 243 19.06 -0.06 6.12
CA LEU A 243 18.98 1.39 6.17
C LEU A 243 20.18 1.94 6.93
N PHE A 244 20.88 2.90 6.34
CA PHE A 244 22.00 3.58 6.96
C PHE A 244 21.83 5.09 6.94
N MET A 245 22.52 5.76 7.85
CA MET A 245 22.64 7.22 7.87
C MET A 245 24.09 7.64 8.15
N GLU A 246 24.48 8.76 7.53
CA GLU A 246 25.76 9.44 7.72
C GLU A 246 25.57 10.95 7.54
N SER A 247 26.48 11.73 8.10
CA SER A 247 26.37 13.20 8.13
C SER A 247 27.73 13.85 7.92
N ASP A 248 27.76 15.00 7.26
CA ASP A 248 28.94 15.88 7.16
C ASP A 248 29.02 16.89 8.33
N LEU A 249 28.12 16.76 9.30
CA LEU A 249 28.09 17.49 10.56
C LEU A 249 27.89 16.56 11.76
N SER A 250 28.24 17.05 12.95
CA SER A 250 27.84 16.42 14.21
C SER A 250 26.36 16.68 14.49
N CYS A 251 25.56 15.62 14.59
CA CYS A 251 24.13 15.71 14.89
C CYS A 251 23.60 14.46 15.61
N GLY A 252 22.60 14.67 16.47
CA GLY A 252 21.73 13.60 16.95
C GLY A 252 20.62 13.33 15.93
N VAL A 253 20.26 12.06 15.77
CA VAL A 253 19.18 11.60 14.90
C VAL A 253 18.20 10.79 15.71
N VAL A 254 16.90 11.07 15.56
CA VAL A 254 15.82 10.21 16.05
C VAL A 254 14.93 9.86 14.86
N VAL A 255 14.74 8.56 14.60
CA VAL A 255 13.86 8.11 13.52
C VAL A 255 12.42 8.16 13.99
N GLU A 256 11.62 9.01 13.34
CA GLU A 256 10.23 9.27 13.69
C GLU A 256 9.28 8.25 13.08
N SER A 257 9.55 7.85 11.83
CA SER A 257 8.88 6.71 11.22
C SER A 257 9.63 6.20 9.99
N PHE A 258 9.44 4.92 9.67
CA PHE A 258 9.84 4.35 8.40
C PHE A 258 8.63 3.65 7.77
N THR A 259 8.27 4.08 6.56
CA THR A 259 7.04 3.65 5.89
C THR A 259 7.38 2.95 4.59
N ARG A 260 6.84 1.74 4.36
CA ARG A 260 6.79 1.10 3.04
C ARG A 260 5.45 1.41 2.39
N VAL A 261 5.49 1.84 1.14
CA VAL A 261 4.32 1.94 0.27
C VAL A 261 4.53 0.95 -0.87
N SER A 262 3.78 -0.13 -0.86
CA SER A 262 3.69 -1.09 -1.96
C SER A 262 2.72 -0.53 -3.00
N LEU A 263 3.15 -0.39 -4.24
CA LEU A 263 2.28 0.04 -5.34
C LEU A 263 1.56 -1.16 -5.94
N PHE A 264 0.38 -0.94 -6.50
CA PHE A 264 -0.38 -1.99 -7.17
C PHE A 264 0.45 -2.63 -8.30
N LYS A 265 0.37 -3.95 -8.41
CA LYS A 265 0.99 -4.74 -9.48
C LYS A 265 0.03 -5.84 -9.94
N ASP A 266 -0.31 -5.82 -11.23
CA ASP A 266 -1.20 -6.79 -11.89
C ASP A 266 -0.67 -8.23 -11.87
#